data_AF-A0A955XCR6-F1
#
_entry.id   AF-A0A955XCR6-F1
#
_cell.length_a   1.000
_cell.length_b   1.000
_cell.length_c   1.000
_cell.angle_alpha   90.00
_cell.angle_beta   90.00
_cell.angle_gamma   90.00
#
_symmetry.space_group_name_H-M   'P 1'
#
loop_
_entity.id
_entity.type
_entity.pdbx_description
1 polymer ?
#
loop_
_entity_poly.entity_id
_entity_poly.type
_entity_poly.pdbx_seq_one_letter_code
_entity_poly.pdbx_strand_id
1 'polypeptide(L)'
;MGLFPEISEALIQRLDVAGPRYTSYPTVPEWSGNFTAADTHAALKAAGAMGASEPLGLYVHLPFCEERCTFCGCNVVVTKETERADQYLDYVTKELDLVVPDLGDRRRVSQIHWGGGTPTFLREDQIQRLWGEITKRFEVLPGAEVSIEIDPAVTTLSQLDLLRKLGFNRVSMGVQDFDPDVQEVIHRIQSVEETKALVDHARDLGFSGVNFDLIYGLPLQTPERWQETLRRVMELGPDRLAVYSFAYLPDLRPHQKRLPMADIPVGVPKLALFKMAYDTFATSGYEVIGMDHFARPEDELSKALGKRKLHRNFQGYTVKAAADTVAVGVTAIGDMVGRYTQNVPQLMKYYRFLDEGQLPTVRGIVLTDDDVRRREVINNLMCNAWVDLGPDAQTYFAQELATLKTEAYADLCEVRGREVELTANGKIFIRNVAMVFDARLRAHEGEQRFSRTV
;
A
#
# COMPACT_ATOMS: atom_id res chain seq x y z
N MET A 1 -8.63 -15.02 -19.48
CA MET A 1 -7.85 -15.00 -18.23
C MET A 1 -6.90 -16.18 -18.21
N GLY A 2 -5.64 -15.95 -17.84
CA GLY A 2 -4.67 -17.02 -17.64
C GLY A 2 -4.75 -17.55 -16.22
N LEU A 3 -4.63 -18.87 -16.05
CA LEU A 3 -4.28 -19.48 -14.76
C LEU A 3 -2.88 -19.03 -14.34
N PHE A 4 -2.53 -19.28 -13.08
CA PHE A 4 -1.17 -19.09 -12.59
C PHE A 4 -0.20 -19.85 -13.51
N PRO A 5 0.85 -19.20 -14.03
CA PRO A 5 1.72 -19.84 -15.00
C PRO A 5 2.50 -20.99 -14.34
N GLU A 6 2.84 -22.01 -15.13
CA GLU A 6 3.72 -23.08 -14.66
C GLU A 6 5.13 -22.52 -14.44
N ILE A 7 5.57 -22.52 -13.18
CA ILE A 7 6.87 -21.98 -12.76
C ILE A 7 7.72 -23.14 -12.25
N SER A 8 8.90 -23.33 -12.85
CA SER A 8 9.83 -24.35 -12.40
C SER A 8 10.45 -24.02 -11.04
N GLU A 9 10.74 -25.04 -10.24
CA GLU A 9 11.43 -24.86 -8.95
C GLU A 9 12.79 -24.17 -9.12
N ALA A 10 13.51 -24.49 -10.19
CA ALA A 10 14.77 -23.84 -10.53
C ALA A 10 14.60 -22.32 -10.77
N LEU A 11 13.49 -21.89 -11.38
CA LEU A 11 13.18 -20.49 -11.57
C LEU A 11 12.88 -19.79 -10.24
N ILE A 12 12.11 -20.45 -9.36
CA ILE A 12 11.80 -19.95 -8.01
C ILE A 12 13.09 -19.76 -7.21
N GLN A 13 13.92 -20.80 -7.09
CA GLN A 13 15.15 -20.76 -6.32
C GLN A 13 16.11 -19.67 -6.83
N ARG A 14 16.18 -19.47 -8.15
CA ARG A 14 17.02 -18.44 -8.78
C ARG A 14 16.53 -17.02 -8.48
N LEU A 15 15.22 -16.81 -8.46
CA LEU A 15 14.61 -15.48 -8.32
C LEU A 15 14.21 -15.14 -6.89
N ASP A 16 14.34 -16.08 -5.96
CA ASP A 16 14.10 -15.87 -4.53
C ASP A 16 15.30 -15.19 -3.86
N VAL A 17 15.42 -13.88 -4.09
CA VAL A 17 16.52 -13.02 -3.62
C VAL A 17 15.99 -11.90 -2.73
N ALA A 18 16.85 -11.23 -1.97
CA ALA A 18 16.44 -10.04 -1.23
C ALA A 18 16.18 -8.89 -2.21
N GLY A 19 15.01 -8.26 -2.13
CA GLY A 19 14.65 -7.17 -3.04
C GLY A 19 13.51 -6.31 -2.50
N PRO A 20 13.46 -5.02 -2.86
CA PRO A 20 12.46 -4.10 -2.34
C PRO A 20 11.08 -4.44 -2.89
N ARG A 21 10.06 -4.04 -2.13
CA ARG A 21 8.66 -4.12 -2.58
C ARG A 21 8.29 -3.02 -3.58
N TYR A 22 9.21 -2.08 -3.84
CA TYR A 22 8.97 -0.88 -4.64
C TYR A 22 7.68 -0.15 -4.27
N THR A 23 7.38 0.00 -2.98
CA THR A 23 6.34 0.93 -2.51
C THR A 23 6.66 2.36 -2.95
N SER A 24 7.95 2.67 -3.03
CA SER A 24 8.49 3.84 -3.70
C SER A 24 9.82 3.51 -4.36
N TYR A 25 10.23 4.36 -5.29
CA TYR A 25 11.62 4.48 -5.73
C TYR A 25 12.06 5.95 -5.64
N PRO A 26 13.20 6.26 -5.01
CA PRO A 26 14.03 5.37 -4.19
C PRO A 26 13.29 4.82 -2.96
N THR A 27 13.78 3.71 -2.43
CA THR A 27 13.17 3.02 -1.29
C THR A 27 13.51 3.71 0.03
N VAL A 28 12.68 3.56 1.07
CA VAL A 28 12.86 4.20 2.39
C VAL A 28 14.27 4.03 3.00
N PRO A 29 14.96 2.88 2.86
CA PRO A 29 16.34 2.74 3.33
C PRO A 29 17.34 3.73 2.71
N GLU A 30 17.06 4.28 1.52
CA GLU A 30 17.91 5.30 0.88
C GLU A 30 17.66 6.72 1.42
N TRP A 31 16.64 6.92 2.27
CA TRP A 31 16.24 8.24 2.73
C TRP A 31 17.15 8.72 3.87
N SER A 32 17.52 10.00 3.81
CA SER A 32 18.47 10.60 4.73
C SER A 32 17.79 11.03 6.02
N GLY A 33 18.38 10.68 7.17
CA GLY A 33 18.02 11.23 8.48
C GLY A 33 18.44 12.69 8.67
N ASN A 34 19.21 13.27 7.74
CA ASN A 34 19.56 14.69 7.73
C ASN A 34 18.50 15.55 7.04
N PHE A 35 17.46 14.94 6.45
CA PHE A 35 16.32 15.66 5.90
C PHE A 35 15.46 16.19 7.05
N THR A 36 15.25 17.50 7.10
CA THR A 36 14.70 18.24 8.24
C THR A 36 13.29 18.77 7.99
N ALA A 37 12.68 19.37 9.02
CA ALA A 37 11.42 20.09 8.88
C ALA A 37 11.50 21.22 7.81
N ALA A 38 12.65 21.89 7.68
CA ALA A 38 12.84 22.95 6.67
C ALA A 38 12.76 22.39 5.24
N ASP A 39 13.25 21.18 5.02
CA ASP A 39 13.17 20.49 3.73
C ASP A 39 11.73 20.07 3.42
N THR A 40 10.96 19.65 4.43
CA THR A 40 9.51 19.39 4.28
C THR A 40 8.74 20.67 3.95
N HIS A 41 9.03 21.79 4.62
CA HIS A 41 8.46 23.09 4.25
C HIS A 41 8.81 23.47 2.80
N ALA A 42 10.04 23.22 2.35
CA ALA A 42 10.43 23.45 0.95
C ALA A 42 9.67 22.55 -0.03
N ALA A 43 9.40 21.29 0.33
CA ALA A 43 8.59 20.37 -0.47
C ALA A 43 7.14 20.85 -0.59
N LEU A 44 6.52 21.27 0.52
CA LEU A 44 5.16 21.80 0.55
C LEU A 44 5.03 23.08 -0.28
N LYS A 45 5.98 24.01 -0.16
CA LYS A 45 6.01 25.24 -0.96
C LYS A 45 6.17 24.96 -2.46
N ALA A 46 7.03 24.00 -2.81
CA ALA A 46 7.18 23.57 -4.19
C ALA A 46 5.88 22.96 -4.73
N ALA A 47 5.19 22.13 -3.93
CA ALA A 47 3.87 21.62 -4.29
C ALA A 47 2.85 22.76 -4.43
N GLY A 48 2.79 23.71 -3.50
CA GLY A 48 1.91 24.87 -3.58
C GLY A 48 2.11 25.70 -4.85
N ALA A 49 3.36 25.84 -5.31
CA ALA A 49 3.71 26.57 -6.52
C ALA A 49 3.21 25.94 -7.84
N MET A 50 2.80 24.66 -7.85
CA MET A 50 2.15 24.03 -9.01
C MET A 50 0.75 24.60 -9.30
N GLY A 51 0.16 25.31 -8.33
CA GLY A 51 -1.10 26.02 -8.50
C GLY A 51 -2.36 25.18 -8.27
N ALA A 52 -3.49 25.87 -8.05
CA ALA A 52 -4.75 25.25 -7.64
C ALA A 52 -5.44 24.37 -8.69
N SER A 53 -4.99 24.39 -9.95
CA SER A 53 -5.53 23.54 -11.02
C SER A 53 -5.14 22.07 -10.85
N GLU A 54 -4.03 21.79 -10.18
CA GLU A 54 -3.54 20.42 -9.95
C GLU A 54 -3.95 19.95 -8.55
N PRO A 55 -4.93 19.04 -8.41
CA PRO A 55 -5.36 18.60 -7.09
C PRO A 55 -4.33 17.70 -6.40
N LEU A 56 -4.37 17.72 -5.07
CA LEU A 56 -3.54 16.91 -4.20
C LEU A 56 -4.22 15.59 -3.81
N GLY A 57 -3.40 14.62 -3.38
CA GLY A 57 -3.80 13.54 -2.50
C GLY A 57 -3.55 13.92 -1.04
N LEU A 58 -4.39 13.43 -0.13
CA LEU A 58 -4.20 13.57 1.32
C LEU A 58 -4.21 12.19 1.97
N TYR A 59 -3.11 11.84 2.63
CA TYR A 59 -3.04 10.67 3.50
C TYR A 59 -3.08 11.09 4.97
N VAL A 60 -3.91 10.43 5.76
CA VAL A 60 -3.94 10.60 7.22
C VAL A 60 -3.66 9.26 7.86
N HIS A 61 -2.56 9.20 8.63
CA HIS A 61 -2.23 8.00 9.39
C HIS A 61 -2.95 8.04 10.74
N LEU A 62 -3.70 6.99 11.07
CA LEU A 62 -4.41 6.81 12.33
C LEU A 62 -3.86 5.54 13.02
N PRO A 63 -3.01 5.66 14.05
CA PRO A 63 -2.16 4.56 14.48
C PRO A 63 -2.84 3.59 15.46
N PHE A 64 -4.08 3.83 15.90
CA PHE A 64 -4.66 3.10 17.02
C PHE A 64 -5.27 1.76 16.61
N CYS A 65 -5.04 0.73 17.42
CA CYS A 65 -5.72 -0.56 17.33
C CYS A 65 -6.15 -1.01 18.73
N GLU A 66 -7.29 -1.68 18.86
CA GLU A 66 -7.70 -2.25 20.16
C GLU A 66 -6.75 -3.35 20.64
N GLU A 67 -6.24 -4.15 19.69
CA GLU A 67 -5.41 -5.31 19.96
C GLU A 67 -4.19 -5.42 19.04
N ARG A 68 -3.16 -6.14 19.52
CA ARG A 68 -1.95 -6.43 18.73
C ARG A 68 -2.09 -7.77 18.01
N CYS A 69 -2.50 -7.73 16.75
CA CYS A 69 -2.36 -8.85 15.82
C CYS A 69 -0.90 -9.32 15.78
N THR A 70 -0.64 -10.61 15.97
CA THR A 70 0.73 -11.14 16.08
C THR A 70 1.47 -11.08 14.75
N PHE A 71 0.76 -11.13 13.60
CA PHE A 71 1.33 -11.01 12.25
C PHE A 71 1.70 -9.57 11.86
N CYS A 72 1.07 -8.56 12.45
CA CYS A 72 1.02 -7.21 11.88
C CYS A 72 2.41 -6.53 11.76
N GLY A 73 2.71 -6.03 10.56
CA GLY A 73 3.94 -5.27 10.27
C GLY A 73 3.79 -3.75 10.38
N CYS A 74 2.56 -3.25 10.57
CA CYS A 74 2.24 -1.82 10.61
C CYS A 74 2.78 -1.16 11.89
N ASN A 75 2.96 0.17 11.83
CA ASN A 75 3.21 0.96 13.03
C ASN A 75 1.86 1.29 13.67
N VAL A 76 1.62 0.72 14.85
CA VAL A 76 0.36 0.92 15.57
C VAL A 76 0.61 1.12 17.06
N VAL A 77 -0.33 1.81 17.70
CA VAL A 77 -0.42 2.07 19.14
C VAL A 77 -1.61 1.29 19.65
N VAL A 78 -1.35 0.29 20.50
CA VAL A 78 -2.39 -0.59 21.02
C VAL A 78 -2.94 -0.04 22.33
N THR A 79 -4.25 0.17 22.38
CA THR A 79 -4.96 0.75 23.54
C THR A 79 -6.44 0.44 23.44
N LYS A 80 -7.12 0.31 24.59
CA LYS A 80 -8.59 0.24 24.68
C LYS A 80 -9.22 1.59 25.03
N GLU A 81 -8.41 2.56 25.45
CA GLU A 81 -8.83 3.93 25.79
C GLU A 81 -9.00 4.75 24.51
N THR A 82 -10.24 4.94 24.05
CA THR A 82 -10.55 5.74 22.85
C THR A 82 -10.26 7.23 23.04
N GLU A 83 -10.21 7.71 24.28
CA GLU A 83 -9.91 9.09 24.66
C GLU A 83 -8.46 9.49 24.29
N ARG A 84 -7.56 8.51 24.15
CA ARG A 84 -6.20 8.79 23.66
C ARG A 84 -6.20 9.30 22.22
N ALA A 85 -7.21 8.94 21.43
CA ALA A 85 -7.37 9.49 20.10
C ALA A 85 -7.73 10.97 20.12
N ASP A 86 -8.43 11.48 21.15
CA ASP A 86 -8.79 12.91 21.23
C ASP A 86 -7.53 13.78 21.24
N GLN A 87 -6.55 13.44 22.09
CA GLN A 87 -5.26 14.11 22.11
C GLN A 87 -4.56 14.01 20.76
N TYR A 88 -4.54 12.81 20.15
CA TYR A 88 -3.90 12.63 18.86
C TYR A 88 -4.51 13.49 17.75
N LEU A 89 -5.84 13.59 17.72
CA LEU A 89 -6.56 14.43 16.76
C LEU A 89 -6.28 15.93 16.98
N ASP A 90 -6.05 16.37 18.21
CA ASP A 90 -5.54 17.73 18.49
C ASP A 90 -4.20 17.97 17.77
N TYR A 91 -3.29 17.00 17.84
CA TYR A 91 -1.98 17.11 17.21
C TYR A 91 -2.03 16.95 15.69
N VAL A 92 -2.87 16.08 15.14
CA VAL A 92 -3.11 16.04 13.68
C VAL A 92 -3.66 17.39 13.20
N THR A 93 -4.54 18.02 13.98
CA THR A 93 -5.03 19.38 13.67
C THR A 93 -3.91 20.42 13.69
N LYS A 94 -3.04 20.39 14.72
CA LYS A 94 -1.84 21.25 14.78
C LYS A 94 -0.92 21.04 13.57
N GLU A 95 -0.70 19.80 13.16
CA GLU A 95 0.12 19.51 11.98
C GLU A 95 -0.51 20.06 10.70
N LEU A 96 -1.82 19.87 10.50
CA LEU A 96 -2.54 20.46 9.39
C LEU A 96 -2.39 21.99 9.34
N ASP A 97 -2.40 22.66 10.50
CA ASP A 97 -2.17 24.11 10.62
C ASP A 97 -0.75 24.55 10.23
N LEU A 98 0.25 23.67 10.38
CA LEU A 98 1.62 23.93 9.92
C LEU A 98 1.81 23.62 8.43
N VAL A 99 1.08 22.64 7.89
CA VAL A 99 1.17 22.20 6.49
C VAL A 99 0.48 23.17 5.53
N VAL A 100 -0.74 23.57 5.87
CA VAL A 100 -1.64 24.29 4.96
C VAL A 100 -1.10 25.65 4.48
N PRO A 101 -0.44 26.48 5.31
CA PRO A 101 0.09 27.77 4.85
C PRO A 101 1.09 27.64 3.69
N ASP A 102 1.89 26.58 3.67
CA ASP A 102 2.91 26.37 2.64
C ASP A 102 2.34 25.91 1.30
N LEU A 103 1.14 25.33 1.30
CA LEU A 103 0.43 24.94 0.07
C LEU A 103 -0.24 26.12 -0.64
N GLY A 104 -0.36 27.27 0.03
CA GLY A 104 -1.05 28.45 -0.50
C GLY A 104 -2.47 28.13 -0.95
N ASP A 105 -2.79 28.39 -2.22
CA ASP A 105 -4.12 28.14 -2.78
C ASP A 105 -4.32 26.72 -3.32
N ARG A 106 -3.26 25.89 -3.39
CA ARG A 106 -3.36 24.49 -3.85
C ARG A 106 -3.89 23.59 -2.75
N ARG A 107 -5.17 23.75 -2.42
CA ARG A 107 -5.86 23.04 -1.32
C ARG A 107 -7.04 22.19 -1.78
N ARG A 108 -7.12 21.95 -3.09
CA ARG A 108 -8.12 21.07 -3.71
C ARG A 108 -7.59 19.63 -3.66
N VAL A 109 -8.39 18.71 -3.14
CA VAL A 109 -8.01 17.29 -3.02
C VAL A 109 -8.89 16.41 -3.90
N SER A 110 -8.23 15.53 -4.65
CA SER A 110 -8.87 14.53 -5.52
C SER A 110 -8.84 13.12 -4.93
N GLN A 111 -7.99 12.90 -3.92
CA GLN A 111 -7.90 11.66 -3.17
C GLN A 111 -7.70 11.97 -1.68
N ILE A 112 -8.45 11.30 -0.82
CA ILE A 112 -8.22 11.24 0.62
C ILE A 112 -8.18 9.77 1.03
N HIS A 113 -7.18 9.38 1.82
CA HIS A 113 -7.10 8.05 2.37
C HIS A 113 -6.76 8.09 3.87
N TRP A 114 -7.59 7.42 4.67
CA TRP A 114 -7.32 7.18 6.08
C TRP A 114 -6.88 5.73 6.26
N GLY A 115 -5.66 5.54 6.75
CA GLY A 115 -5.11 4.20 7.00
C GLY A 115 -4.23 4.17 8.24
N GLY A 116 -3.54 3.05 8.46
CA GLY A 116 -2.49 2.94 9.48
C GLY A 116 -2.66 1.76 10.42
N GLY A 117 -3.21 2.01 11.61
CA GLY A 117 -3.75 0.98 12.48
C GLY A 117 -5.17 0.65 12.06
N THR A 118 -6.13 1.03 12.89
CA THR A 118 -7.55 0.88 12.62
C THR A 118 -8.20 2.26 12.64
N PRO A 119 -8.38 2.95 11.49
CA PRO A 119 -9.09 4.23 11.41
C PRO A 119 -10.45 4.24 12.14
N THR A 120 -11.19 3.14 12.09
CA THR A 120 -12.50 2.98 12.77
C THR A 120 -12.40 2.68 14.27
N PHE A 121 -11.19 2.66 14.84
CA PHE A 121 -11.01 2.79 16.30
C PHE A 121 -11.58 4.12 16.81
N LEU A 122 -11.58 5.15 15.96
CA LEU A 122 -12.19 6.43 16.29
C LEU A 122 -13.70 6.28 16.47
N ARG A 123 -14.23 6.87 17.54
CA ARG A 123 -15.67 7.03 17.73
C ARG A 123 -16.27 7.95 16.66
N GLU A 124 -17.58 7.90 16.48
CA GLU A 124 -18.29 8.72 15.50
C GLU A 124 -18.06 10.23 15.68
N ASP A 125 -18.02 10.72 16.92
CA ASP A 125 -17.73 12.13 17.22
C ASP A 125 -16.30 12.53 16.81
N GLN A 126 -15.35 11.61 17.00
CA GLN A 126 -13.93 11.79 16.61
C GLN A 126 -13.75 11.76 15.09
N ILE A 127 -14.46 10.86 14.39
CA ILE A 127 -14.50 10.80 12.92
C ILE A 127 -15.05 12.11 12.36
N GLN A 128 -16.19 12.59 12.87
CA GLN A 128 -16.78 13.87 12.45
C GLN A 128 -15.83 15.04 12.70
N ARG A 129 -15.19 15.06 13.86
CA ARG A 129 -14.23 16.08 14.25
C ARG A 129 -13.06 16.14 13.26
N LEU A 130 -12.38 15.02 13.02
CA LEU A 130 -11.24 14.96 12.09
C LEU A 130 -11.66 15.38 10.68
N TRP A 131 -12.78 14.86 10.18
CA TRP A 131 -13.30 15.23 8.87
C TRP A 131 -13.61 16.73 8.77
N GLY A 132 -14.20 17.32 9.82
CA GLY A 132 -14.44 18.75 9.91
C GLY A 132 -13.14 19.57 9.88
N GLU A 133 -12.10 19.14 10.58
CA GLU A 133 -10.80 19.82 10.55
C GLU A 133 -10.10 19.74 9.18
N ILE A 134 -10.23 18.61 8.47
CA ILE A 134 -9.72 18.45 7.11
C ILE A 134 -10.48 19.37 6.14
N THR A 135 -11.81 19.31 6.14
CA THR A 135 -12.66 20.05 5.18
C THR A 135 -12.73 21.56 5.42
N LYS A 136 -12.36 22.03 6.62
CA LYS A 136 -12.11 23.46 6.87
C LYS A 136 -10.87 23.98 6.13
N ARG A 137 -9.91 23.09 5.82
CA ARG A 137 -8.59 23.43 5.28
C ARG A 137 -8.42 23.05 3.82
N PHE A 138 -9.10 21.98 3.39
CA PHE A 138 -9.04 21.43 2.03
C PHE A 138 -10.42 21.41 1.37
N GLU A 139 -10.47 21.76 0.10
CA GLU A 139 -11.65 21.61 -0.76
C GLU A 139 -11.65 20.20 -1.35
N VAL A 140 -12.59 19.35 -0.92
CA VAL A 140 -12.78 18.01 -1.48
C VAL A 140 -13.51 18.12 -2.81
N LEU A 141 -12.87 17.69 -3.89
CA LEU A 141 -13.46 17.82 -5.22
C LEU A 141 -14.66 16.89 -5.43
N PRO A 142 -15.65 17.30 -6.24
CA PRO A 142 -16.67 16.39 -6.72
C PRO A 142 -16.05 15.18 -7.40
N GLY A 143 -16.46 13.97 -6.99
CA GLY A 143 -15.90 12.72 -7.50
C GLY A 143 -14.52 12.36 -6.98
N ALA A 144 -14.00 13.05 -5.96
CA ALA A 144 -12.78 12.63 -5.26
C ALA A 144 -12.92 11.20 -4.71
N GLU A 145 -11.84 10.43 -4.76
CA GLU A 145 -11.78 9.15 -4.04
C GLU A 145 -11.56 9.44 -2.56
N VAL A 146 -12.48 9.03 -1.69
CA VAL A 146 -12.38 9.21 -0.25
C VAL A 146 -12.50 7.83 0.38
N SER A 147 -11.36 7.33 0.87
CA SER A 147 -11.17 5.94 1.23
C SER A 147 -10.69 5.77 2.66
N ILE A 148 -11.02 4.61 3.24
CA ILE A 148 -10.67 4.27 4.62
C ILE A 148 -10.38 2.77 4.77
N GLU A 149 -9.35 2.44 5.54
CA GLU A 149 -9.10 1.08 6.03
C GLU A 149 -9.96 0.80 7.25
N ILE A 150 -10.60 -0.37 7.29
CA ILE A 150 -11.52 -0.78 8.35
C ILE A 150 -11.23 -2.19 8.83
N ASP A 151 -11.68 -2.47 10.05
CA ASP A 151 -11.50 -3.72 10.76
C ASP A 151 -12.88 -4.34 11.02
N PRO A 152 -13.21 -5.48 10.39
CA PRO A 152 -14.53 -6.08 10.56
C PRO A 152 -14.95 -6.41 11.99
N ALA A 153 -13.99 -6.60 12.91
CA ALA A 153 -14.27 -6.89 14.31
C ALA A 153 -14.50 -5.63 15.16
N VAL A 154 -14.15 -4.44 14.64
CA VAL A 154 -14.22 -3.17 15.38
C VAL A 154 -15.25 -2.22 14.77
N THR A 155 -15.40 -2.23 13.45
CA THR A 155 -16.27 -1.28 12.74
C THR A 155 -17.75 -1.58 12.96
N THR A 156 -18.51 -0.57 13.36
CA THR A 156 -19.97 -0.67 13.48
C THR A 156 -20.68 -0.29 12.18
N LEU A 157 -21.90 -0.77 11.99
CA LEU A 157 -22.75 -0.35 10.84
C LEU A 157 -23.03 1.16 10.87
N SER A 158 -23.23 1.75 12.06
CA SER A 158 -23.47 3.18 12.22
C SER A 158 -22.26 4.04 11.83
N GLN A 159 -21.04 3.55 12.06
CA GLN A 159 -19.84 4.19 11.54
C GLN A 159 -19.81 4.20 10.01
N LEU A 160 -20.25 3.13 9.33
CA LEU A 160 -20.36 3.12 7.86
C LEU A 160 -21.39 4.13 7.37
N ASP A 161 -22.55 4.25 8.04
CA ASP A 161 -23.56 5.28 7.72
C ASP A 161 -22.97 6.69 7.81
N LEU A 162 -22.24 6.95 8.90
CA LEU A 162 -21.56 8.22 9.11
C LEU A 162 -20.51 8.48 8.03
N LEU A 163 -19.61 7.53 7.78
CA LEU A 163 -18.56 7.65 6.78
C LEU A 163 -19.15 7.97 5.41
N ARG A 164 -20.22 7.27 5.01
CA ARG A 164 -20.91 7.54 3.75
C ARG A 164 -21.47 8.95 3.68
N LYS A 165 -22.09 9.42 4.78
CA LYS A 165 -22.64 10.78 4.91
C LYS A 165 -21.54 11.85 4.82
N LEU A 166 -20.35 11.58 5.34
CA LEU A 166 -19.21 12.50 5.26
C LEU A 166 -18.56 12.53 3.87
N GLY A 167 -18.85 11.55 3.01
CA GLY A 167 -18.39 11.50 1.62
C GLY A 167 -17.41 10.38 1.32
N PHE A 168 -17.09 9.51 2.29
CA PHE A 168 -16.34 8.29 2.03
C PHE A 168 -17.12 7.43 1.03
N ASN A 169 -16.40 6.90 0.04
CA ASN A 169 -16.98 6.17 -1.08
C ASN A 169 -16.22 4.88 -1.41
N ARG A 170 -15.14 4.58 -0.68
CA ARG A 170 -14.38 3.34 -0.78
C ARG A 170 -13.91 2.84 0.58
N VAL A 171 -13.90 1.52 0.77
CA VAL A 171 -13.44 0.86 2.01
C VAL A 171 -12.50 -0.31 1.70
N SER A 172 -11.49 -0.51 2.55
CA SER A 172 -10.64 -1.70 2.58
C SER A 172 -10.81 -2.43 3.90
N MET A 173 -11.12 -3.74 3.85
CA MET A 173 -11.40 -4.56 5.03
C MET A 173 -10.25 -5.51 5.30
N GLY A 174 -9.63 -5.40 6.48
CA GLY A 174 -8.60 -6.33 6.94
C GLY A 174 -9.17 -7.69 7.37
N VAL A 175 -9.40 -8.61 6.43
CA VAL A 175 -9.99 -9.95 6.67
C VAL A 175 -8.93 -10.98 7.05
N GLN A 176 -7.82 -11.01 6.32
CA GLN A 176 -6.65 -11.85 6.53
C GLN A 176 -6.89 -13.35 6.29
N ASP A 177 -7.70 -13.99 7.12
CA ASP A 177 -8.08 -15.40 7.05
C ASP A 177 -9.41 -15.64 7.80
N PHE A 178 -10.18 -16.66 7.42
CA PHE A 178 -11.41 -17.10 8.11
C PHE A 178 -11.25 -18.41 8.89
N ASP A 179 -10.12 -19.11 8.78
CA ASP A 179 -9.86 -20.33 9.55
C ASP A 179 -9.71 -19.98 11.05
N PRO A 180 -10.51 -20.57 11.95
CA PRO A 180 -10.51 -20.21 13.37
C PRO A 180 -9.16 -20.42 14.07
N ASP A 181 -8.43 -21.48 13.73
CA ASP A 181 -7.14 -21.76 14.36
C ASP A 181 -6.06 -20.79 13.86
N VAL A 182 -6.10 -20.44 12.55
CA VAL A 182 -5.23 -19.39 11.99
C VAL A 182 -5.54 -18.06 12.66
N GLN A 183 -6.82 -17.70 12.82
CA GLN A 183 -7.22 -16.47 13.51
C GLN A 183 -6.76 -16.42 14.97
N GLU A 184 -6.87 -17.53 15.71
CA GLU A 184 -6.42 -17.63 17.09
C GLU A 184 -4.91 -17.40 17.20
N VAL A 185 -4.11 -18.09 16.38
CA VAL A 185 -2.64 -17.95 16.45
C VAL A 185 -2.16 -16.57 16.01
N ILE A 186 -2.86 -15.95 15.07
CA ILE A 186 -2.52 -14.60 14.60
C ILE A 186 -3.11 -13.49 15.50
N HIS A 187 -3.91 -13.87 16.51
CA HIS A 187 -4.63 -13.00 17.45
C HIS A 187 -5.51 -11.98 16.72
N ARG A 188 -6.39 -12.50 15.85
CA ARG A 188 -7.28 -11.75 14.96
C ARG A 188 -8.61 -12.48 14.81
N ILE A 189 -9.43 -12.50 15.87
CA ILE A 189 -10.71 -13.18 15.84
C ILE A 189 -11.75 -12.32 15.12
N GLN A 190 -12.41 -12.90 14.11
CA GLN A 190 -13.54 -12.30 13.41
C GLN A 190 -14.39 -13.38 12.73
N SER A 191 -15.70 -13.24 12.78
CA SER A 191 -16.62 -14.14 12.09
C SER A 191 -16.83 -13.75 10.63
N VAL A 192 -17.27 -14.74 9.82
CA VAL A 192 -17.71 -14.49 8.45
C VAL A 192 -18.95 -13.60 8.46
N GLU A 193 -19.82 -13.76 9.45
CA GLU A 193 -21.08 -13.04 9.62
C GLU A 193 -20.86 -11.54 9.90
N GLU A 194 -19.91 -11.19 10.76
CA GLU A 194 -19.52 -9.79 11.01
C GLU A 194 -19.01 -9.13 9.72
N THR A 195 -18.12 -9.81 9.00
CA THR A 195 -17.60 -9.30 7.72
C THR A 195 -18.72 -9.17 6.70
N LYS A 196 -19.62 -10.15 6.61
CA LYS A 196 -20.77 -10.14 5.71
C LYS A 196 -21.69 -8.94 5.98
N ALA A 197 -22.03 -8.70 7.24
CA ALA A 197 -22.90 -7.60 7.62
C ALA A 197 -22.34 -6.25 7.16
N LEU A 198 -21.03 -6.03 7.32
CA LEU A 198 -20.36 -4.81 6.86
C LEU A 198 -20.31 -4.69 5.34
N VAL A 199 -20.05 -5.78 4.63
CA VAL A 199 -20.04 -5.80 3.16
C VAL A 199 -21.42 -5.48 2.59
N ASP A 200 -22.46 -6.16 3.07
CA ASP A 200 -23.82 -5.94 2.60
C ASP A 200 -24.25 -4.49 2.87
N HIS A 201 -24.01 -3.99 4.09
CA HIS A 201 -24.33 -2.62 4.46
C HIS A 201 -23.55 -1.57 3.66
N ALA A 202 -22.25 -1.80 3.43
CA ALA A 202 -21.45 -0.91 2.58
C ALA A 202 -21.99 -0.85 1.15
N ARG A 203 -22.44 -1.98 0.59
CA ARG A 203 -23.08 -2.00 -0.74
C ARG A 203 -24.41 -1.26 -0.76
N ASP A 204 -25.25 -1.46 0.25
CA ASP A 204 -26.54 -0.77 0.37
C ASP A 204 -26.38 0.76 0.47
N LEU A 205 -25.32 1.21 1.14
CA LEU A 205 -24.91 2.62 1.20
C LEU A 205 -24.27 3.15 -0.09
N GLY A 206 -23.99 2.28 -1.06
CA GLY A 206 -23.38 2.63 -2.33
C GLY A 206 -21.88 2.94 -2.24
N PHE A 207 -21.15 2.29 -1.33
CA PHE A 207 -19.69 2.22 -1.44
C PHE A 207 -19.30 1.45 -2.71
N SER A 208 -18.22 1.88 -3.35
CA SER A 208 -17.66 1.22 -4.52
C SER A 208 -16.27 0.69 -4.22
N GLY A 209 -15.89 -0.44 -4.83
CA GLY A 209 -14.53 -0.95 -4.74
C GLY A 209 -14.21 -1.50 -3.35
N VAL A 210 -15.17 -2.18 -2.71
CA VAL A 210 -14.99 -2.86 -1.42
C VAL A 210 -13.85 -3.85 -1.56
N ASN A 211 -12.73 -3.54 -0.90
CA ASN A 211 -11.50 -4.34 -0.96
C ASN A 211 -11.41 -5.27 0.25
N PHE A 212 -10.96 -6.50 0.02
CA PHE A 212 -10.50 -7.40 1.07
C PHE A 212 -9.00 -7.52 1.07
N ASP A 213 -8.38 -7.29 2.23
CA ASP A 213 -7.00 -7.66 2.48
C ASP A 213 -6.96 -9.08 3.04
N LEU A 214 -6.19 -9.95 2.38
CA LEU A 214 -5.95 -11.34 2.75
C LEU A 214 -4.44 -11.56 2.93
N ILE A 215 -4.05 -12.58 3.70
CA ILE A 215 -2.64 -12.89 3.90
C ILE A 215 -2.39 -14.38 3.70
N TYR A 216 -1.47 -14.71 2.80
CA TYR A 216 -0.99 -16.09 2.62
C TYR A 216 0.38 -16.31 3.26
N GLY A 217 0.64 -17.54 3.70
CA GLY A 217 1.82 -17.92 4.45
C GLY A 217 1.74 -17.59 5.94
N LEU A 218 0.54 -17.46 6.51
CA LEU A 218 0.35 -17.41 7.96
C LEU A 218 0.57 -18.79 8.60
N PRO A 219 0.90 -18.86 9.90
CA PRO A 219 1.05 -20.16 10.55
C PRO A 219 -0.26 -20.95 10.52
N LEU A 220 -0.14 -22.28 10.46
CA LEU A 220 -1.26 -23.24 10.40
C LEU A 220 -2.08 -23.20 9.09
N GLN A 221 -1.75 -22.35 8.12
CA GLN A 221 -2.38 -22.43 6.80
C GLN A 221 -1.95 -23.69 6.05
N THR A 222 -2.89 -24.60 5.85
CA THR A 222 -2.78 -25.73 4.91
C THR A 222 -3.57 -25.43 3.64
N PRO A 223 -3.32 -26.14 2.52
CA PRO A 223 -4.13 -26.01 1.31
C PRO A 223 -5.64 -26.14 1.56
N GLU A 224 -6.05 -27.08 2.41
CA GLU A 224 -7.47 -27.35 2.70
C GLU A 224 -8.11 -26.19 3.46
N ARG A 225 -7.44 -25.68 4.50
CA ARG A 225 -7.91 -24.53 5.30
C ARG A 225 -7.98 -23.27 4.45
N TRP A 226 -6.92 -23.03 3.67
CA TRP A 226 -6.85 -21.88 2.78
C TRP A 226 -7.93 -21.93 1.69
N GLN A 227 -8.21 -23.11 1.12
CA GLN A 227 -9.28 -23.29 0.16
C GLN A 227 -10.65 -22.94 0.74
N GLU A 228 -10.94 -23.34 1.99
CA GLU A 228 -12.18 -22.95 2.67
C GLU A 228 -12.26 -21.44 2.87
N THR A 229 -11.18 -20.79 3.30
CA THR A 229 -11.11 -19.32 3.40
C THR A 229 -11.39 -18.64 2.06
N LEU A 230 -10.75 -19.07 0.98
CA LEU A 230 -11.00 -18.54 -0.36
C LEU A 230 -12.45 -18.75 -0.82
N ARG A 231 -13.05 -19.90 -0.49
CA ARG A 231 -14.45 -20.20 -0.77
C ARG A 231 -15.38 -19.22 -0.06
N ARG A 232 -15.15 -18.95 1.24
CA ARG A 232 -15.92 -17.94 2.02
C ARG A 232 -15.76 -16.53 1.45
N VAL A 233 -14.54 -16.14 1.11
CA VAL A 233 -14.29 -14.84 0.46
C VAL A 233 -15.10 -14.71 -0.83
N MET A 234 -15.15 -15.76 -1.63
CA MET A 234 -15.95 -15.79 -2.87
C MET A 234 -17.46 -15.70 -2.62
N GLU A 235 -17.97 -16.28 -1.53
CA GLU A 235 -19.36 -16.12 -1.11
C GLU A 235 -19.71 -14.67 -0.73
N LEU A 236 -18.77 -13.95 -0.11
CA LEU A 236 -18.93 -12.52 0.23
C LEU A 236 -18.78 -11.60 -1.00
N GLY A 237 -18.00 -12.06 -1.98
CA GLY A 237 -17.90 -11.51 -3.33
C GLY A 237 -17.36 -10.08 -3.43
N PRO A 238 -16.22 -9.72 -2.79
CA PRO A 238 -15.68 -8.35 -2.79
C PRO A 238 -15.45 -7.79 -4.19
N ASP A 239 -15.24 -6.49 -4.32
CA ASP A 239 -14.96 -5.87 -5.62
C ASP A 239 -13.47 -5.96 -5.98
N ARG A 240 -12.63 -5.91 -4.94
CA ARG A 240 -11.16 -5.95 -5.03
C ARG A 240 -10.60 -6.89 -3.96
N LEU A 241 -9.44 -7.47 -4.24
CA LEU A 241 -8.66 -8.20 -3.26
C LEU A 241 -7.19 -7.79 -3.33
N ALA A 242 -6.56 -7.72 -2.17
CA ALA A 242 -5.11 -7.70 -2.02
C ALA A 242 -4.67 -8.90 -1.17
N VAL A 243 -3.89 -9.81 -1.75
CA VAL A 243 -3.55 -11.12 -1.17
C VAL A 243 -2.08 -11.15 -0.77
N TYR A 244 -1.75 -10.46 0.32
CA TYR A 244 -0.38 -10.18 0.71
C TYR A 244 0.40 -11.42 1.15
N SER A 245 1.66 -11.48 0.72
CA SER A 245 2.64 -12.43 1.25
C SER A 245 3.01 -12.08 2.69
N PHE A 246 2.81 -13.02 3.63
CA PHE A 246 3.20 -12.81 5.03
C PHE A 246 4.71 -12.55 5.16
N ALA A 247 5.06 -11.45 5.81
CA ALA A 247 6.44 -11.06 6.09
C ALA A 247 6.79 -11.30 7.56
N TYR A 248 7.47 -12.41 7.84
CA TYR A 248 8.03 -12.71 9.15
C TYR A 248 9.35 -11.97 9.35
N LEU A 249 9.33 -10.91 10.16
CA LEU A 249 10.43 -9.98 10.44
C LEU A 249 10.57 -9.75 11.96
N PRO A 250 10.83 -10.81 12.76
CA PRO A 250 10.78 -10.76 14.22
C PRO A 250 11.80 -9.80 14.86
N ASP A 251 12.87 -9.45 14.16
CA ASP A 251 13.86 -8.48 14.67
C ASP A 251 13.35 -7.03 14.55
N LEU A 252 12.63 -6.72 13.46
CA LEU A 252 12.00 -5.41 13.25
C LEU A 252 10.65 -5.31 13.95
N ARG A 253 9.98 -6.44 14.19
CA ARG A 253 8.65 -6.56 14.80
C ARG A 253 8.67 -7.65 15.89
N PRO A 254 9.21 -7.36 17.07
CA PRO A 254 9.41 -8.36 18.14
C PRO A 254 8.16 -9.12 18.56
N HIS A 255 6.96 -8.52 18.43
CA HIS A 255 5.70 -9.18 18.76
C HIS A 255 5.35 -10.36 17.85
N GLN A 256 5.97 -10.47 16.66
CA GLN A 256 5.83 -11.62 15.77
C GLN A 256 6.50 -12.87 16.34
N LYS A 257 7.45 -12.75 17.30
CA LYS A 257 8.08 -13.90 17.98
C LYS A 257 7.09 -14.79 18.75
N ARG A 258 5.84 -14.34 18.91
CA ARG A 258 4.74 -15.11 19.50
C ARG A 258 4.14 -16.14 18.52
N LEU A 259 4.42 -16.01 17.22
CA LEU A 259 3.95 -16.95 16.20
C LEU A 259 4.75 -18.26 16.29
N PRO A 260 4.11 -19.43 16.10
CA PRO A 260 4.81 -20.70 16.06
C PRO A 260 5.58 -20.82 14.75
N MET A 261 6.89 -20.57 14.82
CA MET A 261 7.76 -20.52 13.64
C MET A 261 7.74 -21.81 12.81
N ALA A 262 7.59 -22.97 13.47
CA ALA A 262 7.55 -24.28 12.79
C ALA A 262 6.36 -24.43 11.85
N ASP A 263 5.28 -23.68 12.09
CA ASP A 263 4.02 -23.79 11.35
C ASP A 263 3.89 -22.75 10.24
N ILE A 264 4.88 -21.86 10.06
CA ILE A 264 4.89 -20.83 9.02
C ILE A 264 5.30 -21.46 7.69
N PRO A 265 4.44 -21.45 6.65
CA PRO A 265 4.81 -21.94 5.32
C PRO A 265 5.93 -21.08 4.72
N VAL A 266 6.94 -21.74 4.13
CA VAL A 266 8.07 -21.08 3.45
C VAL A 266 8.33 -21.72 2.08
N GLY A 267 8.91 -20.97 1.14
CA GLY A 267 9.29 -21.48 -0.18
C GLY A 267 8.10 -22.06 -0.97
N VAL A 268 8.25 -23.30 -1.46
CA VAL A 268 7.26 -23.96 -2.33
C VAL A 268 5.86 -24.09 -1.69
N PRO A 269 5.69 -24.56 -0.44
CA PRO A 269 4.40 -24.54 0.25
C PRO A 269 3.72 -23.17 0.26
N LYS A 270 4.47 -22.10 0.52
CA LYS A 270 3.91 -20.74 0.56
C LYS A 270 3.49 -20.25 -0.83
N LEU A 271 4.29 -20.54 -1.86
CA LEU A 271 3.94 -20.23 -3.24
C LEU A 271 2.71 -21.00 -3.70
N ALA A 272 2.54 -22.26 -3.27
CA ALA A 272 1.36 -23.04 -3.57
C ALA A 272 0.07 -22.38 -3.02
N LEU A 273 0.11 -21.80 -1.81
CA LEU A 273 -1.02 -21.03 -1.27
C LEU A 273 -1.34 -19.80 -2.12
N PHE A 274 -0.32 -19.08 -2.60
CA PHE A 274 -0.53 -17.96 -3.52
C PHE A 274 -1.12 -18.41 -4.86
N LYS A 275 -0.60 -19.50 -5.44
CA LYS A 275 -1.14 -20.11 -6.67
C LYS A 275 -2.62 -20.46 -6.51
N MET A 276 -3.01 -21.06 -5.37
CA MET A 276 -4.42 -21.39 -5.09
C MET A 276 -5.31 -20.14 -5.06
N ALA A 277 -4.86 -19.06 -4.41
CA ALA A 277 -5.59 -17.80 -4.40
C ALA A 277 -5.71 -17.21 -5.81
N TYR A 278 -4.60 -17.15 -6.54
CA TYR A 278 -4.55 -16.66 -7.91
C TYR A 278 -5.53 -17.41 -8.82
N ASP A 279 -5.45 -18.73 -8.85
CA ASP A 279 -6.32 -19.56 -9.69
C ASP A 279 -7.78 -19.42 -9.30
N THR A 280 -8.09 -19.37 -8.00
CA THR A 280 -9.45 -19.19 -7.51
C THR A 280 -10.05 -17.87 -8.00
N PHE A 281 -9.36 -16.75 -7.83
CA PHE A 281 -9.88 -15.44 -8.24
C PHE A 281 -9.92 -15.29 -9.76
N ALA A 282 -8.90 -15.75 -10.48
CA ALA A 282 -8.86 -15.69 -11.94
C ALA A 282 -9.98 -16.53 -12.58
N THR A 283 -10.23 -17.74 -12.08
CA THR A 283 -11.32 -18.61 -12.58
C THR A 283 -12.71 -18.13 -12.15
N SER A 284 -12.79 -17.37 -11.06
CA SER A 284 -14.03 -16.73 -10.61
C SER A 284 -14.33 -15.38 -11.29
N GLY A 285 -13.52 -14.99 -12.28
CA GLY A 285 -13.76 -13.81 -13.11
C GLY A 285 -13.12 -12.51 -12.63
N TYR A 286 -12.20 -12.54 -11.66
CA TYR A 286 -11.41 -11.35 -11.30
C TYR A 286 -10.21 -11.19 -12.24
N GLU A 287 -9.96 -9.95 -12.65
CA GLU A 287 -8.76 -9.57 -13.36
C GLU A 287 -7.57 -9.51 -12.41
N VAL A 288 -6.43 -10.04 -12.87
CA VAL A 288 -5.16 -9.97 -12.16
C VAL A 288 -4.55 -8.61 -12.43
N ILE A 289 -4.65 -7.71 -11.46
CA ILE A 289 -4.22 -6.32 -11.62
C ILE A 289 -2.69 -6.22 -11.67
N GLY A 290 -2.02 -6.91 -10.75
CA GLY A 290 -0.57 -6.91 -10.65
C GLY A 290 -0.14 -7.31 -9.25
N MET A 291 1.05 -7.93 -9.14
CA MET A 291 1.55 -8.51 -7.89
C MET A 291 0.51 -9.45 -7.25
N ASP A 292 -0.08 -9.01 -6.15
CA ASP A 292 -1.03 -9.70 -5.29
C ASP A 292 -2.44 -9.08 -5.32
N HIS A 293 -2.73 -8.21 -6.30
CA HIS A 293 -4.02 -7.51 -6.40
C HIS A 293 -4.93 -8.05 -7.50
N PHE A 294 -6.22 -8.14 -7.19
CA PHE A 294 -7.28 -8.63 -8.07
C PHE A 294 -8.46 -7.66 -8.02
N ALA A 295 -9.17 -7.48 -9.13
CA ALA A 295 -10.38 -6.66 -9.17
C ALA A 295 -11.39 -7.19 -10.19
N ARG A 296 -12.68 -6.88 -10.00
CA ARG A 296 -13.71 -7.25 -10.99
C ARG A 296 -13.44 -6.58 -12.35
N PRO A 297 -13.84 -7.16 -13.49
CA PRO A 297 -13.59 -6.58 -14.82
C PRO A 297 -14.18 -5.18 -15.01
N GLU A 298 -15.31 -4.91 -14.36
CA GLU A 298 -16.00 -3.62 -14.35
C GLU A 298 -15.34 -2.56 -13.45
N ASP A 299 -14.42 -2.95 -12.57
CA ASP A 299 -13.69 -2.03 -11.71
C ASP A 299 -12.78 -1.09 -12.53
N GLU A 300 -12.59 0.12 -12.03
CA GLU A 300 -11.75 1.12 -12.68
C GLU A 300 -10.27 0.67 -12.81
N LEU A 301 -9.73 -0.09 -11.86
CA LEU A 301 -8.36 -0.61 -11.92
C LEU A 301 -8.20 -1.56 -13.12
N SER A 302 -9.13 -2.49 -13.31
CA SER A 302 -9.17 -3.41 -14.45
C SER A 302 -9.24 -2.65 -15.77
N LYS A 303 -10.11 -1.64 -15.86
CA LYS A 303 -10.25 -0.78 -17.04
C LYS A 303 -9.00 0.04 -17.33
N ALA A 304 -8.29 0.51 -16.29
CA ALA A 304 -7.06 1.28 -16.42
C ALA A 304 -5.88 0.41 -16.84
N LEU A 305 -5.76 -0.80 -16.28
CA LEU A 305 -4.75 -1.79 -16.67
C LEU A 305 -4.82 -2.10 -18.17
N GLY A 306 -6.01 -2.38 -18.70
CA GLY A 306 -6.22 -2.64 -20.13
C GLY A 306 -5.82 -1.46 -21.05
N LYS A 307 -5.68 -0.25 -20.50
CA LYS A 307 -5.25 0.95 -21.21
C LYS A 307 -3.82 1.38 -20.85
N ARG A 308 -3.09 0.60 -20.04
CA ARG A 308 -1.78 0.93 -19.47
C ARG A 308 -1.77 2.30 -18.74
N LYS A 309 -2.83 2.57 -17.98
CA LYS A 309 -3.03 3.81 -17.20
C LYS A 309 -3.15 3.54 -15.70
N LEU A 310 -2.69 2.39 -15.25
CA LEU A 310 -2.66 2.09 -13.82
C LEU A 310 -1.51 2.86 -13.18
N HIS A 311 -1.78 3.46 -12.03
CA HIS A 311 -0.80 4.15 -11.20
C HIS A 311 -0.73 3.51 -9.82
N ARG A 312 0.29 3.88 -9.05
CA ARG A 312 0.49 3.39 -7.68
C ARG A 312 1.09 4.47 -6.80
N ASN A 313 0.61 4.52 -5.56
CA ASN A 313 1.17 5.32 -4.47
C ASN A 313 1.45 4.41 -3.26
N PHE A 314 1.74 4.99 -2.10
CA PHE A 314 2.01 4.24 -0.87
C PHE A 314 0.81 3.41 -0.36
N GLN A 315 -0.41 3.77 -0.77
CA GLN A 315 -1.66 3.10 -0.40
C GLN A 315 -2.08 2.02 -1.40
N GLY A 316 -1.34 1.83 -2.50
CA GLY A 316 -1.59 0.80 -3.50
C GLY A 316 -1.96 1.35 -4.87
N TYR A 317 -2.62 0.50 -5.68
CA TYR A 317 -3.01 0.87 -7.04
C TYR A 317 -4.15 1.89 -7.05
N THR A 318 -4.07 2.84 -7.99
CA THR A 318 -5.06 3.90 -8.20
C THR A 318 -5.17 4.25 -9.67
N VAL A 319 -6.35 4.72 -10.09
CA VAL A 319 -6.56 5.34 -11.41
C VAL A 319 -6.54 6.87 -11.35
N LYS A 320 -6.66 7.43 -10.15
CA LYS A 320 -6.66 8.87 -9.89
C LYS A 320 -5.30 9.25 -9.32
N ALA A 321 -4.30 9.35 -10.18
CA ALA A 321 -3.01 9.87 -9.76
C ALA A 321 -3.15 11.34 -9.40
N ALA A 322 -3.23 11.64 -8.11
CA ALA A 322 -2.75 12.93 -7.63
C ALA A 322 -1.23 12.92 -7.81
N ALA A 323 -0.70 13.88 -8.56
CA ALA A 323 0.74 13.97 -8.83
C ALA A 323 1.56 14.13 -7.54
N ASP A 324 0.96 14.78 -6.54
CA ASP A 324 1.54 14.97 -5.21
C ASP A 324 0.57 14.50 -4.13
N THR A 325 1.10 13.84 -3.10
CA THR A 325 0.39 13.41 -1.90
C THR A 325 0.98 14.07 -0.66
N VAL A 326 0.16 14.89 0.00
CA VAL A 326 0.43 15.43 1.33
C VAL A 326 0.02 14.40 2.37
N ALA A 327 0.80 14.26 3.43
CA ALA A 327 0.57 13.24 4.44
C ALA A 327 0.76 13.82 5.84
N VAL A 328 -0.15 13.46 6.75
CA VAL A 328 -0.14 13.88 8.16
C VAL A 328 -0.36 12.70 9.10
N GLY A 329 0.05 12.85 10.35
CA GLY A 329 0.06 11.83 11.37
C GLY A 329 1.42 11.15 11.54
N VAL A 330 1.57 10.46 12.65
CA VAL A 330 2.76 9.64 12.97
C VAL A 330 3.09 8.70 11.82
N THR A 331 4.37 8.56 11.46
CA THR A 331 4.88 7.71 10.35
C THR A 331 4.50 8.08 8.93
N ALA A 332 3.56 9.01 8.75
CA ALA A 332 2.99 9.35 7.46
C ALA A 332 4.07 9.76 6.46
N ILE A 333 3.88 9.35 5.20
CA ILE A 333 4.83 9.57 4.12
C ILE A 333 4.20 10.47 3.05
N GLY A 334 4.86 11.58 2.75
CA GLY A 334 4.50 12.45 1.62
C GLY A 334 5.34 12.18 0.37
N ASP A 335 4.76 12.44 -0.80
CA ASP A 335 5.44 12.45 -2.10
C ASP A 335 5.04 13.75 -2.82
N MET A 336 5.96 14.69 -2.90
CA MET A 336 5.68 16.05 -3.37
C MET A 336 6.84 16.57 -4.22
N VAL A 337 6.59 16.78 -5.50
CA VAL A 337 7.50 17.46 -6.46
C VAL A 337 8.92 16.92 -6.36
N GLY A 338 9.06 15.60 -6.54
CA GLY A 338 10.36 14.93 -6.50
C GLY A 338 10.99 14.94 -5.11
N ARG A 339 10.19 14.95 -4.04
CA ARG A 339 10.66 14.81 -2.67
C ARG A 339 9.79 13.83 -1.90
N TYR A 340 10.42 12.90 -1.20
CA TYR A 340 9.73 12.10 -0.20
C TYR A 340 10.04 12.63 1.20
N THR A 341 9.01 12.65 2.05
CA THR A 341 9.13 13.04 3.46
C THR A 341 8.51 11.96 4.33
N GLN A 342 9.02 11.77 5.55
CA GLN A 342 8.42 10.87 6.52
C GLN A 342 8.35 11.51 7.90
N ASN A 343 7.19 11.38 8.52
CA ASN A 343 6.98 11.76 9.91
C ASN A 343 7.59 10.75 10.89
N VAL A 344 8.01 11.23 12.06
CA VAL A 344 8.61 10.42 13.10
C VAL A 344 7.67 9.28 13.52
N PRO A 345 8.17 8.04 13.69
CA PRO A 345 7.32 6.89 13.99
C PRO A 345 6.95 6.74 15.46
N GLN A 346 7.53 7.54 16.35
CA GLN A 346 7.24 7.52 17.79
C GLN A 346 6.26 8.63 18.18
N LEU A 347 5.10 8.24 18.73
CA LEU A 347 4.00 9.14 19.07
C LEU A 347 4.43 10.32 19.96
N MET A 348 5.20 10.06 21.02
CA MET A 348 5.65 11.12 21.94
C MET A 348 6.61 12.10 21.29
N LYS A 349 7.45 11.65 20.33
CA LYS A 349 8.32 12.56 19.57
C LYS A 349 7.50 13.40 18.59
N TYR A 350 6.50 12.78 17.95
CA TYR A 350 5.58 13.45 17.05
C TYR A 350 4.88 14.63 17.75
N TYR A 351 4.36 14.40 18.96
CA TYR A 351 3.77 15.48 19.77
C TYR A 351 4.75 16.59 20.11
N ARG A 352 5.96 16.21 20.54
CA ARG A 352 6.99 17.19 20.92
C ARG A 352 7.37 18.13 19.77
N PHE A 353 7.56 17.61 18.56
CA PHE A 353 7.84 18.46 17.39
C PHE A 353 6.75 19.51 17.18
N LEU A 354 5.48 19.08 17.25
CA LEU A 354 4.34 19.95 17.01
C LEU A 354 4.11 20.98 18.14
N ASP A 355 4.42 20.65 19.39
CA ASP A 355 4.41 21.62 20.49
C ASP A 355 5.50 22.68 20.35
N GLU A 356 6.62 22.32 19.72
CA GLU A 356 7.70 23.25 19.35
C GLU A 356 7.39 24.03 18.05
N GLY A 357 6.21 23.83 17.46
CA GLY A 357 5.78 24.49 16.21
C GLY A 357 6.51 24.00 14.96
N GLN A 358 7.05 22.78 14.99
CA GLN A 358 7.84 22.20 13.91
C GLN A 358 7.13 21.00 13.27
N LEU A 359 7.30 20.84 11.96
CA LEU A 359 6.85 19.62 11.28
C LEU A 359 7.63 18.40 11.78
N PRO A 360 6.97 17.26 12.06
CA PRO A 360 7.57 16.12 12.75
C PRO A 360 8.41 15.22 11.83
N THR A 361 9.23 15.82 10.98
CA THR A 361 10.03 15.13 9.95
C THR A 361 11.20 14.37 10.58
N VAL A 362 11.36 13.09 10.22
CA VAL A 362 12.47 12.23 10.69
C VAL A 362 13.45 11.85 9.60
N ARG A 363 13.01 11.79 8.35
CA ARG A 363 13.82 11.48 7.18
C ARG A 363 13.10 11.87 5.89
N GLY A 364 13.85 11.89 4.80
CA GLY A 364 13.34 12.17 3.47
C GLY A 364 14.44 12.12 2.42
N ILE A 365 14.08 12.43 1.18
CA ILE A 365 15.03 12.48 0.06
C ILE A 365 14.52 13.47 -0.99
N VAL A 366 15.43 14.21 -1.60
CA VAL A 366 15.19 14.94 -2.85
C VAL A 366 15.65 14.04 -3.99
N LEU A 367 14.74 13.72 -4.91
CA LEU A 367 15.03 12.87 -6.05
C LEU A 367 15.94 13.62 -7.02
N THR A 368 16.97 12.93 -7.51
CA THR A 368 17.75 13.37 -8.67
C THR A 368 16.98 13.12 -9.96
N ASP A 369 17.44 13.70 -11.08
CA ASP A 369 16.84 13.43 -12.40
C ASP A 369 16.87 11.93 -12.77
N ASP A 370 17.95 11.22 -12.40
CA ASP A 370 18.03 9.76 -12.56
C ASP A 370 17.01 9.03 -11.68
N ASP A 371 16.83 9.48 -10.43
CA ASP A 371 15.83 8.88 -9.54
C ASP A 371 14.41 9.05 -10.08
N VAL A 372 14.08 10.23 -10.61
CA VAL A 372 12.76 10.52 -11.22
C VAL A 372 12.52 9.62 -12.43
N ARG A 373 13.50 9.50 -13.33
CA ARG A 373 13.37 8.69 -14.53
C ARG A 373 13.25 7.20 -14.23
N ARG A 374 14.06 6.68 -13.31
CA ARG A 374 13.99 5.28 -12.88
C ARG A 374 12.71 4.97 -12.09
N ARG A 375 12.23 5.93 -11.29
CA ARG A 375 10.91 5.83 -10.63
C ARG A 375 9.81 5.64 -11.65
N GLU A 376 9.79 6.41 -12.73
CA GLU A 376 8.80 6.27 -13.79
C GLU A 376 8.87 4.88 -14.45
N VAL A 377 10.07 4.40 -14.74
CA VAL A 377 10.27 3.07 -15.35
C VAL A 377 9.79 1.95 -14.43
N ILE A 378 10.22 1.97 -13.17
CA ILE A 378 9.84 0.98 -12.16
C ILE A 378 8.32 1.01 -11.92
N ASN A 379 7.74 2.19 -11.74
CA ASN A 379 6.30 2.32 -11.52
C ASN A 379 5.49 1.79 -12.72
N ASN A 380 5.90 2.10 -13.96
CA ASN A 380 5.22 1.59 -15.15
C ASN A 380 5.32 0.07 -15.27
N LEU A 381 6.49 -0.52 -15.01
CA LEU A 381 6.61 -1.97 -14.95
C LEU A 381 5.68 -2.54 -13.88
N MET A 382 5.76 -2.04 -12.64
CA MET A 382 4.99 -2.54 -11.50
C MET A 382 3.46 -2.37 -11.66
N CYS A 383 2.99 -1.41 -12.45
CA CYS A 383 1.56 -1.14 -12.66
C CYS A 383 1.00 -1.74 -13.95
N ASN A 384 1.77 -1.68 -15.03
CA ASN A 384 1.26 -1.97 -16.37
C ASN A 384 1.94 -3.18 -17.01
N ALA A 385 2.88 -3.83 -16.30
CA ALA A 385 3.69 -4.93 -16.81
C ALA A 385 4.38 -4.61 -18.14
N TRP A 386 4.61 -3.32 -18.38
CA TRP A 386 5.14 -2.76 -19.61
C TRP A 386 5.72 -1.37 -19.35
N VAL A 387 6.76 -1.01 -20.10
CA VAL A 387 7.33 0.35 -20.09
C VAL A 387 7.93 0.71 -21.44
N ASP A 388 7.81 1.98 -21.82
CA ASP A 388 8.63 2.62 -22.86
C ASP A 388 9.75 3.43 -22.18
N LEU A 389 11.00 3.06 -22.44
CA LEU A 389 12.18 3.64 -21.81
C LEU A 389 12.58 5.01 -22.39
N GLY A 390 11.90 5.46 -23.44
CA GLY A 390 12.16 6.73 -24.11
C GLY A 390 13.15 6.63 -25.29
N PRO A 391 13.36 7.74 -26.01
CA PRO A 391 14.12 7.76 -27.27
C PRO A 391 15.61 7.45 -27.11
N ASP A 392 16.22 7.76 -25.96
CA ASP A 392 17.63 7.54 -25.64
C ASP A 392 17.87 6.24 -24.86
N ALA A 393 16.89 5.33 -24.81
CA ALA A 393 16.95 4.08 -24.05
C ALA A 393 18.21 3.24 -24.32
N GLN A 394 18.66 3.17 -25.58
CA GLN A 394 19.84 2.39 -25.96
C GLN A 394 21.15 2.95 -25.38
N THR A 395 21.18 4.22 -25.00
CA THR A 395 22.34 4.86 -24.39
C THR A 395 22.18 4.93 -22.88
N TYR A 396 21.03 5.44 -22.41
CA TYR A 396 20.80 5.68 -20.98
C TYR A 396 20.61 4.39 -20.18
N PHE A 397 19.89 3.42 -20.73
CA PHE A 397 19.59 2.12 -20.10
C PHE A 397 20.35 0.97 -20.78
N ALA A 398 21.52 1.25 -21.36
CA ALA A 398 22.29 0.25 -22.12
C ALA A 398 22.62 -0.99 -21.29
N GLN A 399 23.01 -0.79 -20.03
CA GLN A 399 23.35 -1.88 -19.10
C GLN A 399 22.11 -2.70 -18.72
N GLU A 400 21.00 -2.02 -18.40
CA GLU A 400 19.73 -2.66 -18.05
C GLU A 400 19.19 -3.49 -19.22
N LEU A 401 19.18 -2.91 -20.42
CA LEU A 401 18.75 -3.61 -21.64
C LEU A 401 19.65 -4.81 -21.96
N ALA A 402 20.96 -4.72 -21.72
CA ALA A 402 21.86 -5.86 -21.89
C ALA A 402 21.52 -7.00 -20.92
N THR A 403 21.26 -6.69 -19.65
CA THR A 403 20.83 -7.66 -18.63
C THR A 403 19.51 -8.33 -19.00
N LEU A 404 18.50 -7.56 -19.42
CA LEU A 404 17.18 -8.09 -19.79
C LEU A 404 17.20 -8.97 -21.05
N LYS A 405 18.22 -8.82 -21.90
CA LYS A 405 18.41 -9.66 -23.10
C LYS A 405 19.17 -10.96 -22.85
N THR A 406 19.61 -11.21 -21.62
CA THR A 406 20.26 -12.48 -21.26
C THR A 406 19.25 -13.62 -21.16
N GLU A 407 19.73 -14.86 -21.32
CA GLU A 407 18.94 -16.08 -21.10
C GLU A 407 18.25 -16.11 -19.72
N ALA A 408 18.84 -15.45 -18.72
CA ALA A 408 18.27 -15.38 -17.37
C ALA A 408 16.94 -14.60 -17.29
N TYR A 409 16.66 -13.73 -18.28
CA TYR A 409 15.45 -12.89 -18.33
C TYR A 409 14.57 -13.20 -19.55
N ALA A 410 14.99 -14.10 -20.44
CA ALA A 410 14.24 -14.47 -21.65
C ALA A 410 12.81 -14.93 -21.36
N ASP A 411 12.62 -15.69 -20.28
CA ASP A 411 11.28 -16.16 -19.86
C ASP A 411 10.48 -15.12 -19.08
N LEU A 412 11.08 -13.98 -18.69
CA LEU A 412 10.46 -12.97 -17.83
C LEU A 412 10.00 -11.74 -18.61
N CYS A 413 10.69 -11.36 -19.68
CA CYS A 413 10.32 -10.18 -20.44
C CYS A 413 10.75 -10.25 -21.90
N GLU A 414 10.03 -9.54 -22.73
CA GLU A 414 10.39 -9.28 -24.12
C GLU A 414 10.89 -7.84 -24.27
N VAL A 415 12.06 -7.68 -24.87
CA VAL A 415 12.66 -6.37 -25.16
C VAL A 415 12.52 -6.07 -26.64
N ARG A 416 11.75 -5.03 -26.99
CA ARG A 416 11.47 -4.61 -28.37
C ARG A 416 11.92 -3.16 -28.57
N GLY A 417 13.18 -2.98 -28.96
CA GLY A 417 13.77 -1.65 -29.10
C GLY A 417 13.85 -0.94 -27.75
N ARG A 418 13.00 0.08 -27.55
CA ARG A 418 12.89 0.86 -26.31
C ARG A 418 11.79 0.37 -25.36
N GLU A 419 10.99 -0.60 -25.79
CA GLU A 419 9.90 -1.15 -25.00
C GLU A 419 10.33 -2.43 -24.29
N VAL A 420 9.88 -2.59 -23.04
CA VAL A 420 10.01 -3.82 -22.26
C VAL A 420 8.61 -4.25 -21.84
N GLU A 421 8.22 -5.47 -22.20
CA GLU A 421 6.93 -6.07 -21.85
C GLU A 421 7.16 -7.35 -21.04
N LEU A 422 6.43 -7.52 -19.93
CA LEU A 422 6.58 -8.72 -19.09
C LEU A 422 5.74 -9.88 -19.62
N THR A 423 6.34 -11.07 -19.62
CA THR A 423 5.64 -12.32 -19.91
C THR A 423 4.71 -12.70 -18.73
N ALA A 424 3.97 -13.80 -18.85
CA ALA A 424 3.19 -14.33 -17.73
C ALA A 424 4.07 -14.61 -16.48
N ASN A 425 5.25 -15.22 -16.67
CA ASN A 425 6.21 -15.44 -15.59
C ASN A 425 6.78 -14.10 -15.08
N GLY A 426 7.07 -13.16 -15.98
CA GLY A 426 7.53 -11.82 -15.62
C GLY A 426 6.58 -11.07 -14.70
N LYS A 427 5.27 -11.22 -14.89
CA LYS A 427 4.25 -10.61 -14.02
C LYS A 427 4.28 -11.16 -12.60
N ILE A 428 4.60 -12.45 -12.43
CA ILE A 428 4.78 -13.06 -11.10
C ILE A 428 6.09 -12.56 -10.46
N PHE A 429 7.17 -12.50 -11.23
CA PHE A 429 8.50 -12.04 -10.78
C PHE A 429 8.77 -10.57 -11.10
N ILE A 430 7.74 -9.75 -11.05
CA ILE A 430 7.78 -8.34 -11.50
C ILE A 430 8.84 -7.52 -10.77
N ARG A 431 9.03 -7.81 -9.48
CA ARG A 431 10.06 -7.18 -8.65
C ARG A 431 11.46 -7.48 -9.17
N ASN A 432 11.74 -8.71 -9.59
CA ASN A 432 13.05 -9.10 -10.12
C ASN A 432 13.39 -8.38 -11.43
N VAL A 433 12.39 -8.09 -12.27
CA VAL A 433 12.59 -7.30 -13.49
C VAL A 433 12.76 -5.82 -13.15
N ALA A 434 11.95 -5.28 -12.24
CA ALA A 434 12.09 -3.89 -11.77
C ALA A 434 13.46 -3.62 -11.12
N MET A 435 14.02 -4.59 -10.38
CA MET A 435 15.35 -4.52 -9.77
C MET A 435 16.48 -4.24 -10.77
N VAL A 436 16.32 -4.63 -12.04
CA VAL A 436 17.32 -4.32 -13.08
C VAL A 436 17.47 -2.81 -13.27
N PHE A 437 16.38 -2.05 -13.10
CA PHE A 437 16.36 -0.60 -13.25
C PHE A 437 16.71 0.18 -11.97
N ASP A 438 16.97 -0.51 -10.86
CA ASP A 438 17.31 0.10 -9.59
C ASP A 438 18.81 0.38 -9.48
N ALA A 439 19.19 1.65 -9.59
CA ALA A 439 20.59 2.06 -9.47
C ALA A 439 21.11 2.02 -8.03
N ARG A 440 20.22 2.12 -7.03
CA ARG A 440 20.58 2.17 -5.60
C ARG A 440 20.91 0.79 -5.07
N LEU A 441 20.21 -0.25 -5.52
CA LEU A 441 20.52 -1.64 -5.16
C LEU A 441 21.93 -2.05 -5.57
N ARG A 442 22.35 -1.66 -6.78
CA ARG A 442 23.71 -1.94 -7.27
C ARG A 442 24.79 -1.29 -6.40
N ALA A 443 24.51 -0.13 -5.83
CA ALA A 443 25.44 0.58 -4.96
C ALA A 443 25.65 -0.09 -3.60
N HIS A 444 24.73 -0.97 -3.18
CA HIS A 444 24.73 -1.64 -1.87
C HIS A 444 24.75 -3.17 -1.98
N GLU A 445 25.32 -3.72 -3.08
CA GLU A 445 25.41 -5.16 -3.27
C GLU A 445 26.11 -5.85 -2.07
N GLY A 446 25.41 -6.80 -1.44
CA GLY A 446 25.91 -7.57 -0.30
C GLY A 446 25.27 -7.25 1.05
N GLU A 447 24.48 -6.18 1.17
CA GLU A 447 23.77 -5.85 2.41
C GLU A 447 22.35 -6.46 2.46
N GLN A 448 22.02 -7.24 3.48
CA GLN A 448 20.64 -7.73 3.69
C GLN A 448 19.74 -6.64 4.28
N ARG A 449 19.11 -5.83 3.41
CA ARG A 449 18.21 -4.73 3.81
C ARG A 449 16.74 -4.97 3.48
N PHE A 450 16.43 -6.00 2.70
CA PHE A 450 15.09 -6.24 2.15
C PHE A 450 14.59 -7.66 2.40
N SER A 451 13.26 -7.82 2.40
CA SER A 451 12.62 -9.14 2.39
C SER A 451 12.87 -9.88 1.08
N ARG A 452 12.62 -11.19 1.09
CA ARG A 452 12.72 -12.03 -0.12
C ARG A 452 11.66 -11.68 -1.18
N THR A 453 12.00 -11.91 -2.45
CA THR A 453 11.17 -11.60 -3.63
C THR A 453 10.18 -12.68 -4.02
N VAL A 454 10.26 -13.86 -3.41
CA VAL A 454 9.29 -14.94 -3.57
C VAL A 454 8.60 -15.24 -2.24
#